data_AF-A0A7X1ZTY8-F1
#
_entry.id   AF-A0A7X1ZTY8-F1
#
_cell.length_a   1.000
_cell.length_b   1.000
_cell.length_c   1.000
_cell.angle_alpha   90.00
_cell.angle_beta   90.00
_cell.angle_gamma   90.00
#
_symmetry.space_group_name_H-M   'P 1'
#
loop_
_entity.id
_entity.type
_entity.pdbx_description
1 polymer ?
#
loop_
_entity_poly.entity_id
_entity_poly.type
_entity_poly.pdbx_seq_one_letter_code
_entity_poly.pdbx_strand_id
1 'polypeptide(L)'
;ASLGFDLIVMDHADDDGLYTSAEISGLKEKSGAIILAYMSIGEAEDYRFYWKEEWDRKKDRPEWIEEENPDWPGNYLVRYWEDAWKQIIFGTDSSYLDVIMAQGFDGVYLDKIDSYSSF
;
A
#
# COMPACT_ATOMS: atom_id res chain seq x y z
N ALA A 1 27.23 8.71 -5.82
CA ALA A 1 27.23 9.43 -4.53
C ALA A 1 26.06 8.89 -3.75
N SER A 2 26.27 8.36 -2.54
CA SER A 2 25.19 7.93 -1.66
C SER A 2 24.30 9.14 -1.35
N LEU A 3 22.98 8.96 -1.34
CA LEU A 3 22.02 10.04 -1.07
C LEU A 3 22.13 10.60 0.36
N GLY A 4 22.93 9.95 1.23
CA GLY A 4 23.19 10.38 2.60
C GLY A 4 22.12 9.93 3.60
N PHE A 5 21.21 9.06 3.18
CA PHE A 5 20.19 8.43 4.02
C PHE A 5 20.50 6.95 4.20
N ASP A 6 20.33 6.45 5.43
CA ASP A 6 20.45 5.02 5.73
C ASP A 6 19.12 4.26 5.49
N LEU A 7 17.99 4.99 5.50
CA LEU A 7 16.64 4.48 5.33
C LEU A 7 15.82 5.44 4.49
N ILE A 8 15.09 4.91 3.51
CA ILE A 8 14.12 5.63 2.70
C ILE A 8 12.78 4.91 2.84
N VAL A 9 11.75 5.66 3.23
CA VAL A 9 10.35 5.22 3.17
C VAL A 9 9.69 5.99 2.04
N MET A 10 9.12 5.27 1.09
CA MET A 10 8.48 5.85 -0.10
C MET A 10 7.31 4.98 -0.55
N ASP A 11 6.49 5.47 -1.47
CA ASP A 11 5.46 4.64 -2.08
C ASP A 11 6.07 3.56 -3.00
N HIS A 12 5.34 2.48 -3.22
CA HIS A 12 5.69 1.42 -4.18
C HIS A 12 5.38 1.78 -5.64
N ALA A 13 4.72 2.91 -5.86
CA ALA A 13 4.32 3.44 -7.15
C ALA A 13 4.48 4.96 -7.21
N ASP A 14 4.50 5.51 -8.42
CA ASP A 14 4.37 6.94 -8.67
C ASP A 14 3.28 7.21 -9.73
N ASP A 15 3.27 8.44 -10.26
CA ASP A 15 2.30 8.88 -11.27
C ASP A 15 2.38 8.05 -12.57
N ASP A 16 3.52 7.39 -12.85
CA ASP A 16 3.72 6.53 -14.02
C ASP A 16 3.38 5.05 -13.72
N GLY A 17 3.08 4.71 -12.46
CA GLY A 17 2.60 3.41 -12.02
C GLY A 17 3.56 2.70 -11.06
N LEU A 18 3.46 1.36 -11.02
CA LEU A 18 4.27 0.53 -10.13
C LEU A 18 5.76 0.60 -10.50
N TYR A 19 6.64 0.81 -9.52
CA TYR A 19 8.08 0.69 -9.75
C TYR A 19 8.45 -0.71 -10.23
N THR A 20 9.40 -0.78 -11.14
CA THR A 20 10.01 -2.04 -11.57
C THR A 20 11.10 -2.48 -10.60
N SER A 21 11.40 -3.78 -10.61
CA SER A 21 12.51 -4.32 -9.83
C SER A 21 13.87 -3.70 -10.20
N ALA A 22 14.04 -3.29 -11.45
CA ALA A 22 15.26 -2.59 -11.90
C ALA A 22 15.37 -1.18 -11.29
N GLU A 23 14.25 -0.45 -11.14
CA GLU A 23 14.25 0.88 -10.53
C GLU A 23 14.59 0.82 -9.05
N ILE A 24 13.96 -0.09 -8.31
CA ILE A 24 14.25 -0.28 -6.88
C ILE A 24 15.67 -0.77 -6.65
N SER A 25 16.15 -1.73 -7.45
CA SER A 25 17.54 -2.20 -7.38
C SER A 25 18.53 -1.07 -7.69
N GLY A 26 18.26 -0.27 -8.71
CA GLY A 26 19.07 0.90 -9.06
C GLY A 26 19.07 1.97 -7.97
N LEU A 27 17.95 2.19 -7.28
CA LEU A 27 17.88 3.10 -6.14
C LEU A 27 18.71 2.59 -4.96
N LYS A 28 18.63 1.29 -4.65
CA LYS A 28 19.43 0.65 -3.59
C LYS A 28 20.92 0.79 -3.86
N GLU A 29 21.38 0.47 -5.07
CA GLU A 29 22.79 0.60 -5.45
C GLU A 29 23.30 2.05 -5.39
N LYS A 30 22.50 3.01 -5.87
CA LYS A 30 22.87 4.42 -5.88
C LYS A 30 22.90 5.03 -4.48
N SER A 31 21.92 4.67 -3.64
CA SER A 31 21.73 5.27 -2.32
C SER A 31 22.58 4.61 -1.24
N GLY A 32 22.70 3.28 -1.27
CA GLY A 32 23.21 2.46 -0.17
C GLY A 32 22.22 2.30 0.99
N ALA A 33 20.97 2.76 0.84
CA ALA A 33 19.95 2.79 1.88
C ALA A 33 19.10 1.50 1.90
N ILE A 34 18.46 1.24 3.05
CA ILE A 34 17.32 0.34 3.15
C ILE A 34 16.11 1.06 2.55
N ILE A 35 15.37 0.41 1.65
CA ILE A 35 14.19 1.00 0.99
C ILE A 35 12.93 0.27 1.44
N LEU A 36 12.03 0.97 2.13
CA LEU A 36 10.74 0.45 2.57
C LEU A 36 9.59 1.07 1.76
N ALA A 37 8.62 0.24 1.37
CA ALA A 37 7.40 0.70 0.75
C ALA A 37 6.35 1.06 1.80
N TYR A 38 5.69 2.21 1.65
CA TYR A 38 4.47 2.55 2.39
C TYR A 38 3.35 1.57 2.02
N MET A 39 2.63 1.08 3.03
CA MET A 39 1.48 0.20 2.86
C MET A 39 0.44 0.49 3.94
N SER A 40 -0.69 1.09 3.56
CA SER A 40 -1.85 1.22 4.46
C SER A 40 -2.49 -0.14 4.69
N ILE A 41 -2.66 -0.54 5.96
CA ILE A 41 -3.33 -1.80 6.31
C ILE A 41 -4.69 -1.61 6.99
N GLY A 42 -5.01 -0.37 7.35
CA GLY A 42 -6.24 0.01 8.03
C GLY A 42 -7.17 0.90 7.20
N GLU A 43 -6.77 1.29 5.99
CA GLU A 43 -7.61 1.98 5.00
C GLU A 43 -7.37 1.41 3.59
N ALA A 44 -8.42 1.34 2.78
CA ALA A 44 -8.33 1.09 1.34
C ALA A 44 -8.24 2.43 0.59
N GLU A 45 -7.37 2.50 -0.40
CA GLU A 45 -7.08 3.71 -1.19
C GLU A 45 -7.59 3.50 -2.62
N ASP A 46 -8.47 4.38 -3.12
CA ASP A 46 -9.16 4.18 -4.42
C ASP A 46 -8.28 4.31 -5.66
N TYR A 47 -7.08 4.85 -5.50
CA TYR A 47 -6.06 4.94 -6.53
C TYR A 47 -5.11 3.74 -6.57
N ARG A 48 -5.29 2.74 -5.69
CA ARG A 48 -4.45 1.53 -5.68
C ARG A 48 -4.90 0.51 -6.71
N PHE A 49 -3.96 -0.30 -7.18
CA PHE A 49 -4.21 -1.33 -8.19
C PHE A 49 -5.25 -2.39 -7.78
N TYR A 50 -5.48 -2.59 -6.48
CA TYR A 50 -6.47 -3.54 -5.97
C TYR A 50 -7.89 -2.97 -5.94
N TRP A 51 -8.03 -1.64 -6.02
CA TRP A 51 -9.33 -0.99 -6.04
C TRP A 51 -10.06 -1.36 -7.32
N LYS A 52 -11.35 -1.66 -7.20
CA LYS A 52 -12.18 -2.06 -8.33
C LYS A 52 -13.15 -0.94 -8.67
N GLU A 53 -13.34 -0.66 -9.96
CA GLU A 53 -14.23 0.41 -10.43
C GLU A 53 -15.66 0.28 -9.86
N GLU A 54 -16.17 -0.94 -9.65
CA GLU A 54 -17.48 -1.12 -9.01
C GLU A 54 -17.54 -0.53 -7.58
N TRP A 55 -16.42 -0.46 -6.87
CA TRP A 55 -16.35 0.08 -5.51
C TRP A 55 -16.50 1.61 -5.50
N ASP A 56 -16.38 2.33 -6.62
CA ASP A 56 -16.69 3.77 -6.66
C ASP A 56 -18.16 4.04 -6.29
N ARG A 57 -19.03 3.07 -6.57
CA ARG A 57 -20.44 3.12 -6.19
C ARG A 57 -20.59 2.53 -4.79
N LYS A 58 -20.84 3.37 -3.79
CA LYS A 58 -21.03 2.94 -2.37
C LYS A 58 -21.96 1.73 -2.18
N LYS A 59 -23.01 1.62 -2.99
CA LYS A 59 -23.96 0.48 -2.95
C LYS A 59 -23.36 -0.88 -3.39
N ASP A 60 -22.27 -0.86 -4.14
CA ASP A 60 -21.59 -2.03 -4.69
C ASP A 60 -20.24 -2.28 -3.98
N ARG A 61 -19.90 -1.46 -2.98
CA ARG A 61 -18.73 -1.70 -2.12
C ARG A 61 -18.94 -2.94 -1.25
N PRO A 62 -17.91 -3.75 -1.04
CA PRO A 62 -17.94 -4.76 0.01
C PRO A 62 -18.21 -4.14 1.37
N GLU A 63 -18.95 -4.84 2.23
CA GLU A 63 -19.32 -4.34 3.57
C GLU A 63 -18.12 -4.05 4.49
N TRP A 64 -16.94 -4.53 4.12
CA TRP A 64 -15.70 -4.28 4.85
C TRP A 64 -15.02 -2.96 4.46
N ILE A 65 -15.48 -2.27 3.40
CA ILE A 65 -15.10 -0.89 3.08
C ILE A 65 -16.13 0.04 3.72
N GLU A 66 -15.69 0.84 4.67
CA GLU A 66 -16.52 1.76 5.45
C GLU A 66 -16.51 3.18 4.82
N GLU A 67 -16.71 4.19 5.67
CA GLU A 67 -16.74 5.59 5.24
C GLU A 67 -15.36 6.11 4.81
N GLU A 68 -15.42 7.10 3.92
CA GLU A 68 -14.24 7.85 3.50
C GLU A 68 -13.66 8.65 4.67
N ASN A 69 -12.34 8.68 4.76
CA ASN A 69 -11.62 9.51 5.70
C ASN A 69 -11.75 10.99 5.27
N PRO A 70 -12.40 11.86 6.07
CA PRO A 70 -12.64 13.25 5.68
C PRO A 70 -11.36 14.08 5.56
N ASP A 71 -10.27 13.65 6.22
CA ASP A 71 -8.97 14.33 6.16
C ASP A 71 -8.12 13.83 4.98
N TRP A 72 -8.45 12.67 4.41
CA TRP A 72 -7.70 12.01 3.34
C TRP A 72 -8.65 11.49 2.25
N PRO A 73 -9.06 12.37 1.32
CA PRO A 73 -9.93 11.98 0.21
C PRO A 73 -9.38 10.78 -0.56
N GLY A 74 -10.28 9.85 -0.93
CA GLY A 74 -9.96 8.59 -1.58
C GLY A 74 -9.44 7.48 -0.66
N ASN A 75 -9.32 7.73 0.64
CA ASN A 75 -8.98 6.70 1.63
C ASN A 75 -10.23 6.32 2.41
N TYR A 76 -10.48 5.02 2.57
CA TYR A 76 -11.69 4.49 3.19
C TYR A 76 -11.30 3.56 4.33
N LEU A 77 -11.88 3.77 5.51
CA LEU A 77 -11.67 2.86 6.64
C LEU A 77 -12.07 1.44 6.22
N VAL A 78 -11.30 0.44 6.63
CA VAL A 78 -11.63 -0.96 6.35
C VAL A 78 -11.73 -1.76 7.64
N ARG A 79 -12.66 -2.72 7.66
CA ARG A 79 -12.71 -3.77 8.68
C ARG A 79 -11.51 -4.70 8.49
N TYR A 80 -10.35 -4.27 8.99
CA TYR A 80 -9.06 -4.90 8.71
C TYR A 80 -8.95 -6.37 9.17
N TRP A 81 -9.88 -6.85 10.00
CA TRP A 81 -9.96 -8.25 10.43
C TRP A 81 -10.63 -9.17 9.40
N GLU A 82 -11.33 -8.64 8.40
CA GLU A 82 -12.04 -9.41 7.37
C GLU A 82 -11.06 -10.13 6.44
N ASP A 83 -11.34 -11.41 6.14
CA ASP A 83 -10.44 -12.24 5.35
C ASP A 83 -10.30 -11.74 3.90
N ALA A 84 -11.35 -11.13 3.35
CA ALA A 84 -11.30 -10.51 2.02
C ALA A 84 -10.29 -9.35 1.96
N TRP A 85 -10.20 -8.52 3.01
CA TRP A 85 -9.18 -7.47 3.09
C TRP A 85 -7.79 -8.06 3.28
N LYS A 86 -7.65 -9.05 4.17
CA LYS A 86 -6.35 -9.72 4.38
C LYS A 86 -5.79 -10.34 3.10
N GLN A 87 -6.64 -10.91 2.24
CA GLN A 87 -6.24 -11.45 0.94
C GLN A 87 -5.74 -10.37 -0.04
N ILE A 88 -6.25 -9.14 0.07
CA ILE A 88 -5.73 -7.99 -0.67
C ILE A 88 -4.36 -7.61 -0.12
N ILE A 89 -4.16 -7.61 1.20
CA ILE A 89 -2.89 -7.23 1.81
C ILE A 89 -1.79 -8.28 1.64
N PHE A 90 -2.07 -9.57 1.81
CA PHE A 90 -1.04 -10.62 1.82
C PHE A 90 -1.55 -12.01 1.41
N GLY A 91 -0.60 -12.88 1.02
CA GLY A 91 -0.81 -14.33 0.94
C GLY A 91 -1.23 -14.86 -0.43
N THR A 92 -1.14 -14.02 -1.47
CA THR A 92 -1.36 -14.41 -2.87
C THR A 92 -0.38 -13.66 -3.77
N ASP A 93 0.05 -14.24 -4.89
CA ASP A 93 1.03 -13.61 -5.81
C ASP A 93 0.61 -12.22 -6.35
N SER A 94 -0.67 -11.86 -6.20
CA SER A 94 -1.24 -10.56 -6.58
C SER A 94 -1.62 -9.67 -5.39
N SER A 95 -1.27 -10.05 -4.16
CA SER A 95 -1.54 -9.26 -2.97
C SER A 95 -0.60 -8.05 -2.90
N TYR A 96 -0.98 -7.03 -2.14
CA TYR A 96 -0.21 -5.80 -1.99
C TYR A 96 1.22 -6.07 -1.50
N LEU A 97 1.38 -6.88 -0.45
CA LEU A 97 2.71 -7.23 0.05
C LEU A 97 3.51 -8.05 -0.96
N ASP A 98 2.89 -8.99 -1.66
CA ASP A 98 3.58 -9.84 -2.65
C ASP A 98 4.03 -9.03 -3.89
N VAL A 99 3.24 -8.04 -4.31
CA VAL A 99 3.64 -7.07 -5.35
C VAL A 99 4.86 -6.28 -4.90
N ILE A 100 4.84 -5.70 -3.68
CA ILE A 100 5.98 -4.95 -3.12
C ILE A 100 7.25 -5.82 -3.05
N MET A 101 7.10 -7.07 -2.61
CA MET A 101 8.21 -8.02 -2.54
C MET A 101 8.78 -8.32 -3.93
N ALA A 102 7.93 -8.49 -4.95
CA ALA A 102 8.36 -8.70 -6.33
C ALA A 102 9.11 -7.49 -6.92
N GLN A 103 8.79 -6.28 -6.47
CA GLN A 103 9.54 -5.06 -6.83
C GLN A 103 10.92 -4.98 -6.15
N GLY A 104 11.20 -5.78 -5.12
CA GLY A 104 12.53 -5.86 -4.50
C GLY A 104 12.82 -4.81 -3.42
N PHE A 105 11.76 -4.22 -2.84
CA PHE A 105 11.86 -3.44 -1.61
C PHE A 105 12.42 -4.30 -0.46
N ASP A 106 13.08 -3.67 0.50
CA ASP A 106 13.65 -4.35 1.67
C ASP A 106 12.61 -4.64 2.76
N GLY A 107 11.44 -4.01 2.68
CA GLY A 107 10.32 -4.23 3.59
C GLY A 107 9.21 -3.21 3.39
N VAL A 108 8.30 -3.13 4.37
CA VAL A 108 7.15 -2.23 4.36
C VAL A 108 7.06 -1.38 5.61
N TYR A 109 6.58 -0.16 5.46
CA TYR A 109 6.12 0.71 6.53
C TYR A 109 4.59 0.58 6.62
N LEU A 110 4.09 0.05 7.74
CA LEU A 110 2.66 -0.19 7.93
C LEU A 110 1.99 1.07 8.46
N ASP A 111 1.06 1.62 7.68
CA ASP A 111 0.24 2.75 8.11
C ASP A 111 -1.19 2.34 8.48
N LYS A 112 -1.92 3.25 9.14
CA LYS A 112 -3.28 3.07 9.64
C LYS A 112 -3.40 1.97 10.69
N ILE A 113 -2.35 1.81 11.49
CA ILE A 113 -2.37 0.93 12.68
C ILE A 113 -3.46 1.38 13.66
N ASP A 114 -3.73 2.68 13.75
CA ASP A 114 -4.69 3.32 14.64
C ASP A 114 -6.17 3.10 14.24
N SER A 115 -6.45 2.50 13.07
CA SER A 115 -7.82 2.17 12.63
C SER A 115 -8.59 1.32 13.66
N TYR A 116 -7.93 0.60 14.57
CA TYR A 116 -8.59 -0.10 15.66
C TYR A 116 -9.41 0.81 16.59
N SER A 117 -9.05 2.10 16.68
CA SER A 117 -9.73 3.07 17.54
C SER A 117 -11.00 3.65 16.93
N SER A 118 -11.25 3.36 15.65
CA SER A 118 -12.42 3.83 14.89
C SER A 118 -13.58 2.83 14.88
N PHE A 119 -13.44 1.68 15.56
CA PHE A 119 -14.42 0.60 15.65
C PHE A 119 -14.89 0.33 17.08
#